data_AF-A0A2W4J396-F1
#
_entry.id   AF-A0A2W4J396-F1
#
_cell.length_a   1.000
_cell.length_b   1.000
_cell.length_c   1.000
_cell.angle_alpha   90.00
_cell.angle_beta   90.00
_cell.angle_gamma   90.00
#
_symmetry.space_group_name_H-M   'P 1'
#
loop_
_entity.id
_entity.type
_entity.pdbx_description
1 polymer ?
#
loop_
_entity_poly.entity_id
_entity_poly.type
_entity_poly.pdbx_seq_one_letter_code
_entity_poly.pdbx_strand_id
1 'polypeptide(L)'
;MPLLAAIVATTGCETARKPLEPVPVTDDTEDTDELLVDVARKTTALAAVFAAAAQVADPEQLQTLSQYGIVPPRSPAIDEVFPERRALVEAVRLWDETRKRAALAWLLENATWSTLLHAMAIESFDSKLEARDFGPSMLGYAPHIYANRASLAPLLRDALEDEAIRRIASDRVRQPEGFGHEEIQRRREAMFRYLRIDDDLPPYHAFYATLMSPGLGVNASLPDGSILFVVGPHVRTEDALLVLYHEMARPPIHRILQTPMVAAALASSECAFAHVGENFGYVTWRSYFAETLVRALSYRLQGAGPQPSPFIYEVSVGQTLMAYEQGELGFEEVVLAMLDGFREYVCAEDARGPIACPAPAIRLPSGTCLFLPGRAASDVPVAIYLHGMTEFPSLARLEGLRFVQAAGDRIAVLLPLGTRGECAWSQENERQLCWPTMPDRVDAVQALAASLRDDLEAARARLGRDEEISSFLVGFSNGAYGVDRIAGITEMPIAGLAILHGGGERLPGRDGGAVPIFLCAARDDRWHFSTMETLRAELDAAGWPVEWREHEGGHALAEDDPEEVVDFILRAARERSGETP
;
A
#
# COMPACT_ATOMS: atom_id res chain seq x y z
N MET A 1 19.66 -4.03 20.10
CA MET A 1 19.53 -3.58 21.51
C MET A 1 20.43 -2.37 21.81
N PRO A 2 20.39 -1.31 20.96
CA PRO A 2 19.85 -0.06 21.51
C PRO A 2 18.91 0.70 20.56
N LEU A 3 18.87 0.35 19.27
CA LEU A 3 18.17 1.14 18.23
C LEU A 3 16.63 1.06 18.30
N LEU A 4 16.08 -0.08 18.74
CA LEU A 4 14.62 -0.30 18.85
C LEU A 4 13.99 0.26 20.14
N ALA A 5 14.80 0.60 21.15
CA ALA A 5 14.32 1.15 22.41
C ALA A 5 14.27 2.69 22.44
N ALA A 6 14.98 3.36 21.52
CA ALA A 6 15.02 4.82 21.45
C ALA A 6 13.78 5.45 20.75
N ILE A 7 13.15 4.70 19.84
CA ILE A 7 11.96 5.13 19.10
C ILE A 7 10.71 5.26 20.01
N VAL A 8 10.73 4.64 21.19
CA VAL A 8 9.53 4.46 22.05
C VAL A 8 9.31 5.61 23.07
N ALA A 9 10.19 6.61 23.15
CA ALA A 9 10.20 7.53 24.32
C ALA A 9 9.76 8.99 24.08
N THR A 10 9.30 9.42 22.90
CA THR A 10 9.12 10.88 22.64
C THR A 10 7.77 11.37 22.09
N THR A 11 6.71 10.56 22.04
CA THR A 11 5.40 11.01 21.52
C THR A 11 4.52 11.66 22.58
N GLY A 12 4.83 12.92 22.92
CA GLY A 12 3.93 13.83 23.63
C GLY A 12 3.56 15.03 22.75
N CYS A 13 2.31 15.04 22.27
CA CYS A 13 1.49 16.16 21.79
C CYS A 13 1.99 17.14 20.69
N GLU A 14 1.07 17.34 19.75
CA GLU A 14 0.64 18.59 19.12
C GLU A 14 1.31 19.15 17.84
N THR A 15 0.44 19.26 16.83
CA THR A 15 0.26 20.31 15.81
C THR A 15 0.79 20.11 14.38
N ALA A 16 -0.19 20.22 13.47
CA ALA A 16 -0.06 20.49 12.04
C ALA A 16 1.15 21.39 11.71
N ARG A 17 2.02 20.92 10.82
CA ARG A 17 3.07 21.75 10.23
C ARG A 17 2.50 22.60 9.08
N LYS A 18 2.78 23.90 9.14
CA LYS A 18 2.45 24.93 8.14
C LYS A 18 2.97 24.60 6.73
N PRO A 19 2.37 25.18 5.68
CA PRO A 19 2.94 25.20 4.34
C PRO A 19 4.34 25.84 4.34
N LEU A 20 5.26 25.28 3.54
CA LEU A 20 6.66 25.67 3.43
C LEU A 20 6.83 27.08 2.83
N GLU A 21 7.76 27.86 3.39
CA GLU A 21 8.12 29.20 2.88
C GLU A 21 9.00 29.12 1.62
N PRO A 22 8.86 30.07 0.67
CA PRO A 22 9.61 30.07 -0.59
C PRO A 22 11.07 30.49 -0.41
N VAL A 23 11.97 29.76 -1.07
CA VAL A 23 13.40 30.10 -1.23
C VAL A 23 13.58 30.82 -2.57
N PRO A 24 14.46 31.85 -2.69
CA PRO A 24 14.62 32.59 -3.94
C PRO A 24 15.35 31.79 -5.01
N VAL A 25 14.90 31.93 -6.26
CA VAL A 25 15.33 31.21 -7.46
C VAL A 25 16.30 32.04 -8.30
N THR A 26 17.22 31.38 -9.00
CA THR A 26 18.03 31.91 -10.11
C THR A 26 17.45 31.45 -11.45
N ASP A 27 17.29 32.37 -12.40
CA ASP A 27 16.69 32.19 -13.75
C ASP A 27 17.47 31.19 -14.62
N ASP A 28 16.91 30.00 -14.87
CA ASP A 28 17.36 29.01 -15.88
C ASP A 28 16.19 28.59 -16.82
N THR A 29 15.24 29.49 -17.10
CA THR A 29 13.95 29.15 -17.76
C THR A 29 14.00 28.92 -19.27
N GLU A 30 14.99 29.46 -20.00
CA GLU A 30 15.00 29.41 -21.48
C GLU A 30 15.30 28.00 -22.05
N ASP A 31 16.26 27.26 -21.48
CA ASP A 31 16.65 25.93 -21.99
C ASP A 31 15.58 24.84 -21.72
N THR A 32 14.76 25.03 -20.68
CA THR A 32 13.68 24.09 -20.34
C THR A 32 12.53 24.16 -21.35
N ASP A 33 12.26 25.33 -21.91
CA ASP A 33 11.15 25.53 -22.85
C ASP A 33 11.42 24.87 -24.22
N GLU A 34 12.65 24.92 -24.73
CA GLU A 34 13.00 24.26 -26.01
C GLU A 34 12.91 22.73 -25.92
N LEU A 35 13.38 22.15 -24.81
CA LEU A 35 13.26 20.72 -24.51
C LEU A 35 11.80 20.27 -24.51
N LEU A 36 10.93 20.96 -23.77
CA LEU A 36 9.52 20.59 -23.65
C LEU A 36 8.78 20.69 -24.99
N VAL A 37 9.17 21.64 -25.85
CA VAL A 37 8.65 21.75 -27.22
C VAL A 37 9.05 20.55 -28.07
N ASP A 38 10.31 20.10 -28.02
CA ASP A 38 10.71 18.94 -28.83
C ASP A 38 10.08 17.63 -28.33
N VAL A 39 9.97 17.46 -27.01
CA VAL A 39 9.22 16.36 -26.39
C VAL A 39 7.78 16.36 -26.87
N ALA A 40 7.10 17.51 -26.86
CA ALA A 40 5.73 17.64 -27.32
C ALA A 40 5.53 17.24 -28.78
N ARG A 41 6.46 17.65 -29.66
CA ARG A 41 6.41 17.29 -31.09
C ARG A 41 6.50 15.78 -31.27
N LYS A 42 7.41 15.12 -30.56
CA LYS A 42 7.62 13.66 -30.67
C LYS A 42 6.46 12.87 -30.08
N THR A 43 5.93 13.27 -28.92
CA THR A 43 4.74 12.62 -28.34
C THR A 43 3.51 12.82 -29.21
N THR A 44 3.35 13.98 -29.85
CA THR A 44 2.22 14.26 -30.75
C THR A 44 2.29 13.42 -32.03
N ALA A 45 3.46 13.34 -32.66
CA ALA A 45 3.68 12.52 -33.85
C ALA A 45 3.38 11.03 -33.58
N LEU A 46 3.81 10.55 -32.43
CA LEU A 46 3.57 9.18 -31.98
C LEU A 46 2.08 8.91 -31.71
N ALA A 47 1.39 9.83 -31.02
CA ALA A 47 -0.06 9.72 -30.81
C ALA A 47 -0.82 9.69 -32.15
N ALA A 48 -0.33 10.42 -33.18
CA ALA A 48 -0.89 10.38 -34.51
C ALA A 48 -0.77 8.99 -35.17
N VAL A 49 0.36 8.30 -35.00
CA VAL A 49 0.56 6.92 -35.47
C VAL A 49 -0.42 5.96 -34.81
N PHE A 50 -0.68 6.09 -33.50
CA PHE A 50 -1.66 5.24 -32.81
C PHE A 50 -3.08 5.52 -33.29
N ALA A 51 -3.44 6.78 -33.43
CA ALA A 51 -4.74 7.16 -33.97
C ALA A 51 -4.94 6.63 -35.40
N ALA A 52 -3.88 6.61 -36.21
CA ALA A 52 -3.93 6.14 -37.60
C ALA A 52 -4.21 4.64 -37.67
N ALA A 53 -3.51 3.86 -36.85
CA ALA A 53 -3.73 2.43 -36.75
C ALA A 53 -5.12 2.09 -36.23
N ALA A 54 -5.58 2.80 -35.19
CA ALA A 54 -6.90 2.58 -34.60
C ALA A 54 -8.06 2.84 -35.58
N GLN A 55 -7.88 3.68 -36.60
CA GLN A 55 -8.92 3.94 -37.62
C GLN A 55 -9.10 2.82 -38.63
N VAL A 56 -8.10 1.96 -38.82
CA VAL A 56 -8.10 0.88 -39.83
C VAL A 56 -8.04 -0.52 -39.21
N ALA A 57 -7.88 -0.62 -37.89
CA ALA A 57 -7.90 -1.87 -37.14
C ALA A 57 -9.30 -2.47 -37.06
N ASP A 58 -9.39 -3.79 -37.17
CA ASP A 58 -10.61 -4.55 -36.86
C ASP A 58 -10.80 -4.70 -35.33
N PRO A 59 -11.96 -5.20 -34.85
CA PRO A 59 -12.22 -5.32 -33.41
C PRO A 59 -11.23 -6.19 -32.63
N GLU A 60 -10.69 -7.26 -33.24
CA GLU A 60 -9.72 -8.15 -32.60
C GLU A 60 -8.37 -7.45 -32.47
N GLN A 61 -7.93 -6.79 -33.54
CA GLN A 61 -6.73 -5.97 -33.56
C GLN A 61 -6.83 -4.80 -32.57
N LEU A 62 -7.97 -4.12 -32.49
CA LEU A 62 -8.22 -3.08 -31.49
C LEU A 62 -8.12 -3.63 -30.07
N GLN A 63 -8.66 -4.82 -29.82
CA GLN A 63 -8.52 -5.49 -28.53
C GLN A 63 -7.04 -5.77 -28.22
N THR A 64 -6.27 -6.30 -29.16
CA THR A 64 -4.83 -6.51 -29.01
C THR A 64 -4.10 -5.21 -28.69
N LEU A 65 -4.35 -4.14 -29.45
CA LEU A 65 -3.69 -2.85 -29.22
C LEU A 65 -4.12 -2.21 -27.88
N SER A 66 -5.36 -2.44 -27.44
CA SER A 66 -5.86 -1.93 -26.15
C SER A 66 -5.21 -2.60 -24.93
N GLN A 67 -4.87 -3.90 -25.04
CA GLN A 67 -4.12 -4.63 -24.00
C GLN A 67 -2.73 -4.02 -23.75
N TYR A 68 -2.22 -3.26 -24.70
CA TYR A 68 -0.91 -2.62 -24.66
C TYR A 68 -0.98 -1.10 -24.43
N GLY A 69 -2.16 -0.57 -24.08
CA GLY A 69 -2.36 0.87 -23.85
C GLY A 69 -2.19 1.76 -25.08
N ILE A 70 -2.18 1.18 -26.29
CA ILE A 70 -1.85 1.86 -27.56
C ILE A 70 -3.02 2.62 -28.13
N VAL A 71 -4.21 2.08 -27.98
CA VAL A 71 -5.43 2.76 -28.37
C VAL A 71 -5.96 3.42 -27.12
N PRO A 72 -6.28 4.72 -27.15
CA PRO A 72 -6.90 5.31 -25.99
C PRO A 72 -8.18 4.53 -25.69
N PRO A 73 -8.43 4.10 -24.45
CA PRO A 73 -9.80 3.85 -24.06
C PRO A 73 -10.51 5.16 -24.36
N ARG A 74 -11.43 5.16 -25.33
CA ARG A 74 -12.27 6.34 -25.61
C ARG A 74 -12.92 6.69 -24.29
N SER A 75 -12.39 7.71 -23.64
CA SER A 75 -12.86 8.20 -22.37
C SER A 75 -13.47 9.55 -22.72
N PRO A 76 -14.80 9.60 -22.93
CA PRO A 76 -15.48 10.83 -23.29
C PRO A 76 -15.13 11.97 -22.32
N ALA A 77 -14.98 11.65 -21.04
CA ALA A 77 -14.55 12.59 -20.01
C ALA A 77 -13.16 13.19 -20.26
N ILE A 78 -12.19 12.40 -20.74
CA ILE A 78 -10.83 12.90 -21.05
C ILE A 78 -10.84 13.70 -22.35
N ASP A 79 -11.57 13.25 -23.38
CA ASP A 79 -11.64 13.95 -24.67
C ASP A 79 -12.43 15.28 -24.59
N GLU A 80 -13.29 15.44 -23.58
CA GLU A 80 -13.94 16.70 -23.21
C GLU A 80 -12.96 17.69 -22.57
N VAL A 81 -12.10 17.21 -21.66
CA VAL A 81 -11.09 18.03 -20.96
C VAL A 81 -9.94 18.45 -21.90
N PHE A 82 -9.53 17.57 -22.81
CA PHE A 82 -8.39 17.76 -23.72
C PHE A 82 -8.85 17.78 -25.19
N PRO A 83 -9.36 18.92 -25.71
CA PRO A 83 -9.89 19.03 -27.07
C PRO A 83 -8.85 18.73 -28.17
N GLU A 84 -7.56 18.89 -27.89
CA GLU A 84 -6.46 18.55 -28.79
C GLU A 84 -6.45 17.07 -29.20
N ARG A 85 -6.97 16.17 -28.34
CA ARG A 85 -7.10 14.73 -28.66
C ARG A 85 -8.07 14.52 -29.81
N ARG A 86 -9.20 15.25 -29.81
CA ARG A 86 -10.18 15.22 -30.90
C ARG A 86 -9.60 15.83 -32.17
N ALA A 87 -8.87 16.94 -32.05
CA ALA A 87 -8.20 17.56 -33.20
C ALA A 87 -7.20 16.61 -33.87
N LEU A 88 -6.44 15.85 -33.08
CA LEU A 88 -5.49 14.84 -33.57
C LEU A 88 -6.20 13.74 -34.37
N VAL A 89 -7.30 13.19 -33.84
CA VAL A 89 -8.07 12.13 -34.51
C VAL A 89 -8.64 12.62 -35.84
N GLU A 90 -9.17 13.84 -35.90
CA GLU A 90 -9.68 14.43 -37.14
C GLU A 90 -8.55 14.76 -38.14
N ALA A 91 -7.39 15.21 -37.68
CA ALA A 91 -6.23 15.42 -38.56
C ALA A 91 -5.80 14.10 -39.22
N VAL A 92 -5.66 13.04 -38.42
CA VAL A 92 -5.26 11.71 -38.90
C VAL A 92 -6.32 11.07 -39.80
N ARG A 93 -7.60 11.44 -39.65
CA ARG A 93 -8.66 10.98 -40.55
C ARG A 93 -8.38 11.29 -42.01
N LEU A 94 -7.70 12.41 -42.28
CA LEU A 94 -7.34 12.86 -43.63
C LEU A 94 -6.10 12.16 -44.21
N TRP A 95 -5.39 11.35 -43.42
CA TRP A 95 -4.28 10.54 -43.94
C TRP A 95 -4.77 9.49 -44.93
N ASP A 96 -3.93 9.13 -45.90
CA ASP A 96 -4.24 8.06 -46.84
C ASP A 96 -4.26 6.68 -46.17
N GLU A 97 -5.00 5.75 -46.77
CA GLU A 97 -5.16 4.38 -46.27
C GLU A 97 -3.83 3.60 -46.21
N THR A 98 -2.89 3.87 -47.11
CA THR A 98 -1.60 3.18 -47.15
C THR A 98 -0.79 3.51 -45.89
N ARG A 99 -0.74 4.79 -45.52
CA ARG A 99 -0.09 5.27 -44.31
C ARG A 99 -0.73 4.71 -43.03
N LYS A 100 -2.07 4.70 -42.96
CA LYS A 100 -2.78 4.13 -41.80
C LYS A 100 -2.52 2.64 -41.63
N ARG A 101 -2.52 1.87 -42.74
CA ARG A 101 -2.21 0.44 -42.73
C ARG A 101 -0.76 0.14 -42.39
N ALA A 102 0.18 0.98 -42.82
CA ALA A 102 1.57 0.87 -42.41
C ALA A 102 1.75 1.06 -40.90
N ALA A 103 1.06 2.04 -40.31
CA ALA A 103 1.04 2.24 -38.86
C ALA A 103 0.46 1.02 -38.13
N LEU A 104 -0.68 0.48 -38.59
CA LEU A 104 -1.30 -0.70 -38.00
C LEU A 104 -0.39 -1.94 -38.08
N ALA A 105 0.17 -2.22 -39.27
CA ALA A 105 1.05 -3.37 -39.46
C ALA A 105 2.27 -3.30 -38.53
N TRP A 106 2.89 -2.13 -38.42
CA TRP A 106 4.02 -1.92 -37.53
C TRP A 106 3.65 -2.18 -36.06
N LEU A 107 2.52 -1.64 -35.59
CA LEU A 107 2.08 -1.83 -34.21
C LEU A 107 1.75 -3.29 -33.92
N LEU A 108 1.00 -3.98 -34.80
CA LEU A 108 0.65 -5.38 -34.55
C LEU A 108 1.88 -6.30 -34.51
N GLU A 109 2.91 -6.01 -35.31
CA GLU A 109 4.13 -6.80 -35.36
C GLU A 109 5.06 -6.52 -34.16
N ASN A 110 5.12 -5.27 -33.69
CA ASN A 110 6.13 -4.83 -32.74
C ASN A 110 5.56 -4.56 -31.34
N ALA A 111 4.25 -4.73 -31.13
CA ALA A 111 3.61 -4.41 -29.87
C ALA A 111 3.73 -5.43 -28.71
N THR A 112 4.13 -4.93 -27.54
CA THR A 112 4.16 -5.59 -26.21
C THR A 112 3.41 -4.75 -25.14
N TRP A 113 3.21 -5.25 -23.91
CA TRP A 113 2.57 -4.49 -22.79
C TRP A 113 3.17 -3.08 -22.60
N SER A 114 4.40 -2.89 -23.09
CA SER A 114 5.08 -1.62 -23.30
C SER A 114 5.81 -1.51 -24.66
N THR A 115 5.29 -2.01 -25.78
CA THR A 115 4.95 -0.99 -26.77
C THR A 115 5.87 0.19 -27.01
N LEU A 116 5.51 1.33 -26.52
CA LEU A 116 4.51 1.63 -25.51
C LEU A 116 5.05 1.64 -24.04
N LEU A 117 6.37 1.71 -23.86
CA LEU A 117 7.05 2.78 -23.11
C LEU A 117 7.41 3.79 -24.20
N HIS A 118 6.38 4.44 -24.74
CA HIS A 118 5.93 4.56 -26.13
C HIS A 118 6.81 4.74 -27.35
N ALA A 119 8.06 4.31 -27.32
CA ALA A 119 9.11 5.12 -27.90
C ALA A 119 9.29 6.39 -27.03
N MET A 120 9.32 6.21 -25.71
CA MET A 120 9.79 7.14 -24.67
C MET A 120 11.30 7.39 -24.71
N ALA A 121 11.74 7.50 -25.92
CA ALA A 121 12.75 8.45 -26.20
C ALA A 121 12.30 9.02 -27.55
N ILE A 122 12.02 8.13 -28.52
CA ILE A 122 12.12 8.31 -29.99
C ILE A 122 13.50 8.83 -30.37
N GLU A 123 14.04 9.73 -29.58
CA GLU A 123 15.43 10.01 -29.37
C GLU A 123 15.62 10.28 -27.88
N SER A 124 16.54 9.62 -27.19
CA SER A 124 17.26 10.30 -26.11
C SER A 124 18.10 11.34 -26.85
N PHE A 125 17.52 12.50 -27.16
CA PHE A 125 17.91 13.53 -28.13
C PHE A 125 19.44 13.59 -28.41
N ASP A 126 19.90 12.86 -29.44
CA ASP A 126 21.29 12.68 -29.93
C ASP A 126 22.29 11.79 -29.14
N SER A 127 21.98 10.49 -29.04
CA SER A 127 22.95 9.40 -28.83
C SER A 127 23.73 9.41 -27.49
N LYS A 128 23.19 8.71 -26.49
CA LYS A 128 23.90 7.87 -25.51
C LYS A 128 22.88 7.36 -24.49
N LEU A 129 22.24 6.25 -24.83
CA LEU A 129 21.49 5.48 -23.84
C LEU A 129 22.47 4.53 -23.17
N GLU A 130 22.80 4.80 -21.90
CA GLU A 130 23.04 3.71 -20.96
C GLU A 130 21.66 3.28 -20.48
N ALA A 131 21.24 2.06 -20.80
CA ALA A 131 20.05 1.48 -20.20
C ALA A 131 20.29 1.37 -18.69
N ARG A 132 19.83 2.35 -17.92
CA ARG A 132 19.78 2.23 -16.46
C ARG A 132 18.43 1.67 -16.09
N ASP A 133 18.39 0.34 -16.09
CA ASP A 133 17.53 -0.49 -15.25
C ASP A 133 16.07 -0.03 -15.12
N PHE A 134 15.32 -0.25 -16.19
CA PHE A 134 13.88 -0.43 -16.10
C PHE A 134 13.58 -1.66 -15.22
N GLY A 135 12.44 -1.70 -14.52
CA GLY A 135 12.05 -2.87 -13.74
C GLY A 135 12.20 -4.19 -14.54
N PRO A 136 12.69 -5.29 -13.94
CA PRO A 136 13.04 -6.54 -14.65
C PRO A 136 12.01 -7.14 -15.61
N SER A 137 10.70 -6.89 -15.46
CA SER A 137 9.68 -7.28 -16.44
C SER A 137 9.81 -6.57 -17.80
N MET A 138 10.32 -5.34 -17.78
CA MET A 138 10.42 -4.45 -18.94
C MET A 138 11.76 -4.64 -19.70
N LEU A 139 12.81 -5.08 -19.00
CA LEU A 139 14.12 -5.36 -19.59
C LEU A 139 14.10 -6.50 -20.62
N GLY A 140 13.15 -7.44 -20.51
CA GLY A 140 13.01 -8.57 -21.43
C GLY A 140 12.64 -8.17 -22.86
N TYR A 141 11.94 -7.05 -23.05
CA TYR A 141 11.43 -6.60 -24.35
C TYR A 141 12.26 -5.48 -25.01
N ALA A 142 13.12 -4.80 -24.26
CA ALA A 142 13.95 -3.70 -24.77
C ALA A 142 14.83 -4.09 -25.99
N PRO A 143 15.51 -5.24 -26.03
CA PRO A 143 16.32 -5.65 -27.19
C PRO A 143 15.52 -5.77 -28.49
N HIS A 144 14.27 -6.22 -28.41
CA HIS A 144 13.39 -6.36 -29.58
C HIS A 144 13.02 -5.00 -30.16
N ILE A 145 12.71 -4.01 -29.32
CA ILE A 145 12.40 -2.64 -29.75
C ILE A 145 13.64 -1.96 -30.37
N TYR A 146 14.82 -2.11 -29.76
CA TYR A 146 16.07 -1.56 -30.32
C TYR A 146 16.37 -2.09 -31.72
N ALA A 147 16.11 -3.37 -31.97
CA ALA A 147 16.31 -3.99 -33.28
C ALA A 147 15.38 -3.39 -34.36
N ASN A 148 14.18 -2.94 -33.98
CA ASN A 148 13.14 -2.47 -34.89
C ASN A 148 13.01 -0.94 -34.98
N ARG A 149 13.83 -0.17 -34.26
CA ARG A 149 13.77 1.32 -34.25
C ARG A 149 13.81 1.99 -35.63
N ALA A 150 14.58 1.42 -36.57
CA ALA A 150 14.77 2.02 -37.88
C ALA A 150 13.49 1.99 -38.74
N SER A 151 12.56 1.08 -38.45
CA SER A 151 11.28 0.97 -39.15
C SER A 151 10.21 1.92 -38.62
N LEU A 152 10.37 2.48 -37.41
CA LEU A 152 9.45 3.48 -36.84
C LEU A 152 9.73 4.91 -37.34
N ALA A 153 11.01 5.24 -37.57
CA ALA A 153 11.43 6.59 -37.94
C ALA A 153 10.70 7.19 -39.18
N PRO A 154 10.42 6.43 -40.26
CA PRO A 154 9.62 6.95 -41.37
C PRO A 154 8.21 7.39 -40.96
N LEU A 155 7.50 6.57 -40.17
CA LEU A 155 6.13 6.88 -39.71
C LEU A 155 6.08 8.16 -38.87
N LEU A 156 7.09 8.38 -38.03
CA LEU A 156 7.21 9.58 -37.21
C LEU A 156 7.58 10.82 -38.03
N ARG A 157 8.49 10.70 -39.00
CA ARG A 157 8.83 11.80 -39.91
C ARG A 157 7.62 12.23 -40.72
N ASP A 158 6.89 11.28 -41.31
CA ASP A 158 5.67 11.57 -42.05
C ASP A 158 4.66 12.32 -41.15
N ALA A 159 4.56 11.94 -39.87
CA ALA A 159 3.68 12.61 -38.90
C ALA A 159 4.14 14.03 -38.59
N LEU A 160 5.44 14.25 -38.47
CA LEU A 160 6.04 15.57 -38.24
C LEU A 160 6.03 16.49 -39.47
N GLU A 161 5.91 15.95 -40.69
CA GLU A 161 5.78 16.75 -41.91
C GLU A 161 4.36 17.29 -42.11
N ASP A 162 3.35 16.60 -41.56
CA ASP A 162 1.95 17.00 -41.59
C ASP A 162 1.73 18.35 -40.87
N GLU A 163 1.12 19.30 -41.57
CA GLU A 163 0.90 20.66 -41.05
C GLU A 163 -0.07 20.69 -39.87
N ALA A 164 -1.13 19.87 -39.92
CA ALA A 164 -2.12 19.82 -38.85
C ALA A 164 -1.51 19.23 -37.57
N ILE A 165 -0.71 18.16 -37.71
CA ILE A 165 0.01 17.56 -36.59
C ILE A 165 1.03 18.53 -35.99
N ARG A 166 1.80 19.24 -36.83
CA ARG A 166 2.74 20.27 -36.36
C ARG A 166 2.04 21.40 -35.61
N ARG A 167 0.87 21.82 -36.08
CA ARG A 167 0.08 22.86 -35.40
C ARG A 167 -0.37 22.41 -34.02
N ILE A 168 -0.91 21.19 -33.91
CA ILE A 168 -1.30 20.59 -32.63
C ILE A 168 -0.10 20.50 -31.68
N ALA A 169 1.09 20.14 -32.18
CA ALA A 169 2.30 20.09 -31.36
C ALA A 169 2.84 21.47 -30.93
N SER A 170 2.50 22.54 -31.66
CA SER A 170 3.02 23.90 -31.43
C SER A 170 2.10 24.76 -30.54
N ASP A 171 0.81 24.40 -30.44
CA ASP A 171 -0.12 25.03 -29.51
C ASP A 171 0.32 24.67 -28.08
N ARG A 172 0.98 25.63 -27.43
CA ARG A 172 1.67 25.53 -26.12
C ARG A 172 1.15 24.38 -25.25
N VAL A 173 2.06 23.45 -24.98
CA VAL A 173 1.88 22.33 -24.05
C VAL A 173 1.26 22.85 -22.75
N ARG A 174 -0.02 22.54 -22.51
CA ARG A 174 -0.64 22.84 -21.22
C ARG A 174 -0.03 21.92 -20.18
N GLN A 175 0.88 22.47 -19.37
CA GLN A 175 1.26 21.84 -18.12
C GLN A 175 0.21 22.20 -17.07
N PRO A 176 -0.43 21.22 -16.40
CA PRO A 176 -1.29 21.52 -15.27
C PRO A 176 -0.46 22.08 -14.11
N GLU A 177 -1.14 22.69 -13.14
CA GLU A 177 -0.50 23.07 -11.88
C GLU A 177 0.20 21.86 -11.26
N GLY A 178 1.43 22.02 -10.78
CA GLY A 178 2.25 20.92 -10.28
C GLY A 178 3.36 20.42 -11.22
N PHE A 179 3.31 20.76 -12.52
CA PHE A 179 4.26 20.27 -13.53
C PHE A 179 5.31 21.31 -13.98
N GLY A 180 5.32 22.50 -13.38
CA GLY A 180 6.35 23.51 -13.63
C GLY A 180 7.70 23.11 -13.05
N HIS A 181 8.80 23.48 -13.71
CA HIS A 181 10.17 23.07 -13.33
C HIS A 181 10.47 23.29 -11.84
N GLU A 182 10.21 24.49 -11.31
CA GLU A 182 10.45 24.79 -9.89
C GLU A 182 9.67 23.87 -8.94
N GLU A 183 8.42 23.57 -9.28
CA GLU A 183 7.55 22.72 -8.47
C GLU A 183 8.02 21.26 -8.52
N ILE A 184 8.54 20.81 -9.66
CA ILE A 184 9.19 19.51 -9.79
C ILE A 184 10.44 19.44 -8.91
N GLN A 185 11.30 20.46 -8.90
CA GLN A 185 12.46 20.49 -8.01
C GLN A 185 12.03 20.50 -6.54
N ARG A 186 11.04 21.32 -6.16
CA ARG A 186 10.51 21.34 -4.78
C ARG A 186 10.01 19.97 -4.34
N ARG A 187 9.27 19.26 -5.20
CA ARG A 187 8.77 17.91 -4.91
C ARG A 187 9.90 16.88 -4.82
N ARG A 188 10.89 16.98 -5.69
CA ARG A 188 12.09 16.14 -5.68
C ARG A 188 12.86 16.31 -4.38
N GLU A 189 13.15 17.55 -3.98
CA GLU A 189 13.80 17.88 -2.72
C GLU A 189 12.99 17.40 -1.51
N ALA A 190 11.67 17.59 -1.52
CA ALA A 190 10.79 17.11 -0.47
C ALA A 190 10.82 15.59 -0.35
N MET A 191 10.81 14.88 -1.47
CA MET A 191 10.95 13.42 -1.51
C MET A 191 12.32 12.98 -1.01
N PHE A 192 13.42 13.63 -1.40
CA PHE A 192 14.75 13.22 -0.94
C PHE A 192 14.94 13.48 0.55
N ARG A 193 14.40 14.60 1.05
CA ARG A 193 14.33 14.89 2.48
C ARG A 193 13.50 13.85 3.23
N TYR A 194 12.37 13.43 2.66
CA TYR A 194 11.56 12.35 3.20
C TYR A 194 12.34 11.04 3.29
N LEU A 195 13.05 10.68 2.22
CA LEU A 195 13.87 9.46 2.14
C LEU A 195 15.18 9.55 2.94
N ARG A 196 15.55 10.73 3.46
CA ARG A 196 16.82 10.98 4.16
C ARG A 196 18.03 10.54 3.33
N ILE A 197 17.99 10.77 2.02
CA ILE A 197 19.10 10.47 1.10
C ILE A 197 19.77 11.76 0.63
N ASP A 198 21.06 11.66 0.29
CA ASP A 198 21.79 12.76 -0.31
C ASP A 198 21.22 13.12 -1.68
N ASP A 199 21.21 14.42 -1.96
CA ASP A 199 20.71 14.96 -3.21
C ASP A 199 21.79 15.01 -4.31
N ASP A 200 22.28 13.83 -4.69
CA ASP A 200 23.32 13.64 -5.70
C ASP A 200 22.77 13.13 -7.05
N LEU A 201 21.46 12.93 -7.16
CA LEU A 201 20.80 12.64 -8.44
C LEU A 201 20.73 13.91 -9.29
N PRO A 202 20.70 13.81 -10.61
CA PRO A 202 20.59 14.98 -11.48
C PRO A 202 19.18 15.62 -11.38
N PRO A 203 18.99 16.83 -11.93
CA PRO A 203 17.70 17.53 -11.89
C PRO A 203 16.57 16.75 -12.55
N TYR A 204 15.34 16.99 -12.07
CA TYR A 204 14.13 16.33 -12.58
C TYR A 204 13.30 17.29 -13.43
N HIS A 205 12.78 16.81 -14.56
CA HIS A 205 11.85 17.52 -15.43
C HIS A 205 10.57 16.69 -15.56
N ALA A 206 9.43 17.33 -15.78
CA ALA A 206 8.19 16.62 -16.06
C ALA A 206 7.50 17.19 -17.29
N PHE A 207 6.83 16.31 -18.03
CA PHE A 207 6.03 16.66 -19.20
C PHE A 207 4.69 15.95 -19.13
N TYR A 208 3.61 16.73 -19.15
CA TYR A 208 2.25 16.21 -19.20
C TYR A 208 1.80 15.95 -20.65
N ALA A 209 1.73 14.68 -21.02
CA ALA A 209 1.46 14.22 -22.38
C ALA A 209 -0.04 14.01 -22.62
N THR A 210 -0.78 15.10 -22.85
CA THR A 210 -2.26 15.09 -22.97
C THR A 210 -2.81 14.17 -24.07
N LEU A 211 -2.01 13.89 -25.10
CA LEU A 211 -2.40 13.06 -26.25
C LEU A 211 -2.16 11.55 -26.04
N MET A 212 -1.53 11.15 -24.93
CA MET A 212 -1.16 9.77 -24.67
C MET A 212 -2.22 9.01 -23.86
N SER A 213 -1.94 7.75 -23.53
CA SER A 213 -2.86 6.92 -22.73
C SER A 213 -2.94 7.41 -21.26
N PRO A 214 -4.13 7.39 -20.63
CA PRO A 214 -4.27 7.65 -19.20
C PRO A 214 -3.46 6.65 -18.37
N GLY A 215 -2.91 7.08 -17.22
CA GLY A 215 -2.07 6.22 -16.38
C GLY A 215 -0.67 5.95 -16.94
N LEU A 216 -0.30 6.54 -18.08
CA LEU A 216 1.09 6.54 -18.55
C LEU A 216 1.95 7.27 -17.52
N GLY A 217 2.99 6.60 -17.01
CA GLY A 217 4.00 7.19 -16.16
C GLY A 217 5.33 6.58 -16.50
N VAL A 218 6.28 7.41 -16.94
CA VAL A 218 7.54 6.91 -17.48
C VAL A 218 8.70 7.91 -17.38
N ASN A 219 9.96 7.44 -17.41
CA ASN A 219 11.15 8.28 -17.28
C ASN A 219 12.22 8.08 -18.38
N ALA A 220 13.01 9.12 -18.65
CA ALA A 220 14.10 9.14 -19.63
C ALA A 220 15.28 10.02 -19.17
N SER A 221 16.51 9.68 -19.57
CA SER A 221 17.70 10.51 -19.35
C SER A 221 17.94 11.46 -20.53
N LEU A 222 18.26 12.71 -20.21
CA LEU A 222 18.57 13.75 -21.19
C LEU A 222 20.09 13.85 -21.45
N PRO A 223 20.54 14.50 -22.54
CA PRO A 223 21.96 14.59 -22.89
C PRO A 223 22.84 15.27 -21.83
N ASP A 224 22.26 16.16 -21.03
CA ASP A 224 22.90 16.83 -19.90
C ASP A 224 22.95 15.98 -18.61
N GLY A 225 22.33 14.79 -18.65
CA GLY A 225 22.24 13.86 -17.52
C GLY A 225 20.99 14.02 -16.66
N SER A 226 20.16 15.04 -16.87
CA SER A 226 18.89 15.21 -16.14
C SER A 226 17.85 14.14 -16.50
N ILE A 227 16.81 14.00 -15.67
CA ILE A 227 15.77 12.98 -15.83
C ILE A 227 14.44 13.66 -16.19
N LEU A 228 13.84 13.25 -17.30
CA LEU A 228 12.52 13.68 -17.73
C LEU A 228 11.47 12.61 -17.42
N PHE A 229 10.41 13.00 -16.72
CA PHE A 229 9.21 12.20 -16.48
C PHE A 229 8.11 12.59 -17.45
N VAL A 230 7.52 11.61 -18.14
CA VAL A 230 6.37 11.83 -19.03
C VAL A 230 5.14 11.19 -18.38
N VAL A 231 4.10 11.99 -18.16
CA VAL A 231 2.87 11.57 -17.47
C VAL A 231 1.67 11.75 -18.39
N GLY A 232 0.83 10.73 -18.50
CA GLY A 232 -0.38 10.73 -19.32
C GLY A 232 -1.52 11.56 -18.74
N PRO A 233 -2.60 11.76 -19.52
CA PRO A 233 -3.72 12.60 -19.12
C PRO A 233 -4.60 11.94 -18.05
N HIS A 234 -5.12 12.77 -17.16
CA HIS A 234 -6.11 12.43 -16.13
C HIS A 234 -7.15 13.55 -16.04
N VAL A 235 -8.38 13.21 -15.66
CA VAL A 235 -9.44 14.21 -15.45
C VAL A 235 -9.13 15.09 -14.25
N ARG A 236 -8.57 14.51 -13.19
CA ARG A 236 -8.16 15.23 -11.97
C ARG A 236 -6.64 15.39 -11.94
N THR A 237 -6.19 16.58 -11.56
CA THR A 237 -4.76 16.88 -11.35
C THR A 237 -4.14 15.98 -10.29
N GLU A 238 -4.89 15.62 -9.25
CA GLU A 238 -4.44 14.71 -8.19
C GLU A 238 -3.95 13.38 -8.77
N ASP A 239 -4.72 12.76 -9.66
CA ASP A 239 -4.38 11.47 -10.25
C ASP A 239 -3.11 11.56 -11.12
N ALA A 240 -2.92 12.69 -11.83
CA ALA A 240 -1.69 12.96 -12.57
C ALA A 240 -0.48 13.15 -11.64
N LEU A 241 -0.66 13.82 -10.50
CA LEU A 241 0.39 14.00 -9.50
C LEU A 241 0.78 12.68 -8.82
N LEU A 242 -0.16 11.77 -8.61
CA LEU A 242 0.15 10.43 -8.11
C LEU A 242 1.08 9.68 -9.07
N VAL A 243 0.77 9.71 -10.37
CA VAL A 243 1.62 9.09 -11.40
C VAL A 243 2.98 9.76 -11.48
N LEU A 244 3.04 11.10 -11.35
CA LEU A 244 4.29 11.83 -11.27
C LEU A 244 5.15 11.37 -10.07
N TYR A 245 4.58 11.30 -8.87
CA TYR A 245 5.29 10.81 -7.69
C TYR A 245 5.75 9.36 -7.84
N HIS A 246 4.92 8.52 -8.44
CA HIS A 246 5.26 7.14 -8.77
C HIS A 246 6.54 7.08 -9.61
N GLU A 247 6.65 7.90 -10.63
CA GLU A 247 7.84 7.93 -11.49
C GLU A 247 9.05 8.59 -10.83
N MET A 248 8.86 9.70 -10.11
CA MET A 248 9.93 10.39 -9.39
C MET A 248 10.57 9.51 -8.31
N ALA A 249 9.80 8.61 -7.70
CA ALA A 249 10.27 7.67 -6.69
C ALA A 249 11.19 6.56 -7.24
N ARG A 250 11.11 6.25 -8.55
CA ARG A 250 11.84 5.12 -9.14
C ARG A 250 13.37 5.29 -9.06
N PRO A 251 13.99 6.40 -9.50
CA PRO A 251 15.45 6.53 -9.48
C PRO A 251 16.09 6.36 -8.08
N PRO A 252 15.63 7.03 -7.00
CA PRO A 252 16.23 6.85 -5.68
C PRO A 252 15.98 5.45 -5.12
N ILE A 253 14.77 4.89 -5.27
CA ILE A 253 14.49 3.51 -4.85
C ILE A 253 15.42 2.54 -5.56
N HIS A 254 15.57 2.66 -6.87
CA HIS A 254 16.40 1.76 -7.64
C HIS A 254 17.86 1.75 -7.16
N ARG A 255 18.43 2.94 -6.89
CA ARG A 255 19.78 3.06 -6.32
C ARG A 255 19.87 2.36 -4.96
N ILE A 256 18.88 2.54 -4.10
CA ILE A 256 18.84 1.89 -2.78
C ILE A 256 18.78 0.37 -2.92
N LEU A 257 17.98 -0.15 -3.85
CA LEU A 257 17.90 -1.60 -4.13
C LEU A 257 19.18 -2.18 -4.77
N GLN A 258 20.09 -1.34 -5.28
CA GLN A 258 21.39 -1.74 -5.79
C GLN A 258 22.50 -1.74 -4.73
N THR A 259 22.28 -1.14 -3.56
CA THR A 259 23.28 -1.17 -2.48
C THR A 259 23.59 -2.63 -2.10
N PRO A 260 24.85 -2.99 -1.79
CA PRO A 260 25.21 -4.38 -1.54
C PRO A 260 24.38 -5.06 -0.44
N MET A 261 24.02 -4.31 0.62
CA MET A 261 23.24 -4.84 1.72
C MET A 261 21.78 -5.11 1.31
N VAL A 262 21.13 -4.15 0.65
CA VAL A 262 19.74 -4.32 0.20
C VAL A 262 19.65 -5.38 -0.90
N ALA A 263 20.62 -5.42 -1.82
CA ALA A 263 20.67 -6.45 -2.86
C ALA A 263 20.81 -7.86 -2.26
N ALA A 264 21.61 -8.02 -1.20
CA ALA A 264 21.71 -9.28 -0.47
C ALA A 264 20.41 -9.62 0.27
N ALA A 265 19.77 -8.64 0.91
CA ALA A 265 18.49 -8.82 1.59
C ALA A 265 17.37 -9.22 0.61
N LEU A 266 17.33 -8.61 -0.58
CA LEU A 266 16.44 -8.98 -1.68
C LEU A 266 16.66 -10.43 -2.11
N ALA A 267 17.90 -10.84 -2.34
CA ALA A 267 18.21 -12.24 -2.70
C ALA A 267 17.77 -13.21 -1.59
N SER A 268 17.97 -12.84 -0.32
CA SER A 268 17.60 -13.67 0.83
C SER A 268 16.10 -13.73 1.12
N SER A 269 15.30 -12.85 0.51
CA SER A 269 13.83 -12.80 0.62
C SER A 269 13.13 -13.20 -0.68
N GLU A 270 13.86 -13.74 -1.66
CA GLU A 270 13.32 -14.06 -2.99
C GLU A 270 12.13 -15.04 -2.96
N CYS A 271 12.08 -15.90 -1.95
CA CYS A 271 10.95 -16.82 -1.79
C CYS A 271 9.60 -16.08 -1.68
N ALA A 272 9.57 -14.84 -1.19
CA ALA A 272 8.35 -14.07 -0.98
C ALA A 272 7.59 -13.92 -2.30
N PHE A 273 8.32 -13.95 -3.41
CA PHE A 273 7.77 -13.91 -4.75
C PHE A 273 6.92 -15.14 -5.10
N ALA A 274 7.17 -16.31 -4.49
CA ALA A 274 6.33 -17.50 -4.69
C ALA A 274 4.90 -17.33 -4.12
N HIS A 275 4.70 -16.36 -3.23
CA HIS A 275 3.39 -16.05 -2.64
C HIS A 275 2.61 -15.00 -3.45
N VAL A 276 3.22 -14.40 -4.47
CA VAL A 276 2.56 -13.46 -5.37
C VAL A 276 1.65 -14.22 -6.32
N GLY A 277 0.33 -14.20 -6.05
CA GLY A 277 -0.68 -14.85 -6.89
C GLY A 277 -0.81 -14.19 -8.27
N GLU A 278 -1.17 -12.90 -8.30
CA GLU A 278 -1.16 -12.09 -9.51
C GLU A 278 0.13 -11.27 -9.56
N ASN A 279 1.03 -11.63 -10.47
CA ASN A 279 2.35 -11.00 -10.58
C ASN A 279 2.41 -9.85 -11.58
N PHE A 280 1.31 -9.52 -12.27
CA PHE A 280 1.21 -8.37 -13.20
C PHE A 280 2.36 -8.28 -14.23
N GLY A 281 2.89 -9.42 -14.67
CA GLY A 281 4.00 -9.49 -15.61
C GLY A 281 5.39 -9.27 -14.99
N TYR A 282 5.49 -9.03 -13.68
CA TYR A 282 6.74 -9.09 -12.93
C TYR A 282 7.26 -10.52 -12.88
N VAL A 283 8.56 -10.70 -13.15
CA VAL A 283 9.22 -12.01 -13.25
C VAL A 283 10.29 -12.23 -12.19
N THR A 284 10.59 -11.22 -11.37
CA THR A 284 11.55 -11.33 -10.26
C THR A 284 11.00 -10.69 -8.99
N TRP A 285 11.42 -11.21 -7.83
CA TRP A 285 11.12 -10.60 -6.53
C TRP A 285 11.52 -9.13 -6.49
N ARG A 286 12.75 -8.82 -6.93
CA ARG A 286 13.28 -7.45 -6.98
C ARG A 286 12.36 -6.50 -7.75
N SER A 287 11.88 -6.91 -8.93
CA SER A 287 10.98 -6.06 -9.73
C SER A 287 9.65 -5.81 -9.06
N TYR A 288 9.08 -6.85 -8.45
CA TYR A 288 7.78 -6.77 -7.80
C TYR A 288 7.86 -5.93 -6.52
N PHE A 289 8.89 -6.17 -5.71
CA PHE A 289 9.14 -5.39 -4.49
C PHE A 289 9.43 -3.92 -4.81
N ALA A 290 10.23 -3.63 -5.83
CA ALA A 290 10.49 -2.26 -6.27
C ALA A 290 9.20 -1.54 -6.64
N GLU A 291 8.32 -2.17 -7.44
CA GLU A 291 7.03 -1.60 -7.80
C GLU A 291 6.13 -1.41 -6.57
N THR A 292 6.08 -2.41 -5.69
CA THR A 292 5.30 -2.34 -4.44
C THR A 292 5.73 -1.15 -3.58
N LEU A 293 7.05 -0.94 -3.43
CA LEU A 293 7.61 0.17 -2.67
C LEU A 293 7.35 1.53 -3.33
N VAL A 294 7.50 1.62 -4.65
CA VAL A 294 7.19 2.84 -5.42
C VAL A 294 5.71 3.23 -5.26
N ARG A 295 4.79 2.26 -5.36
CA ARG A 295 3.35 2.48 -5.19
C ARG A 295 3.01 2.96 -3.79
N ALA A 296 3.50 2.27 -2.77
CA ALA A 296 3.29 2.65 -1.38
C ALA A 296 3.83 4.05 -1.08
N LEU A 297 5.02 4.38 -1.61
CA LEU A 297 5.63 5.69 -1.44
C LEU A 297 4.89 6.79 -2.20
N SER A 298 4.40 6.54 -3.41
CA SER A 298 3.70 7.55 -4.22
C SER A 298 2.39 7.99 -3.58
N TYR A 299 1.61 7.05 -3.04
CA TYR A 299 0.44 7.39 -2.21
C TYR A 299 0.83 8.22 -0.99
N ARG A 300 1.91 7.84 -0.31
CA ARG A 300 2.36 8.55 0.88
C ARG A 300 2.79 9.99 0.57
N LEU A 301 3.56 10.21 -0.50
CA LEU A 301 4.00 11.54 -0.95
C LEU A 301 2.84 12.42 -1.44
N GLN A 302 1.76 11.80 -1.91
CA GLN A 302 0.52 12.49 -2.27
C GLN A 302 -0.34 12.86 -1.04
N GLY A 303 -0.01 12.33 0.14
CA GLY A 303 -0.83 12.47 1.35
C GLY A 303 -2.02 11.51 1.40
N ALA A 304 -2.04 10.48 0.55
CA ALA A 304 -3.01 9.40 0.60
C ALA A 304 -2.55 8.29 1.56
N GLY A 305 -3.50 7.67 2.27
CA GLY A 305 -3.24 6.46 3.06
C GLY A 305 -3.05 5.20 2.18
N PRO A 306 -2.66 4.05 2.76
CA PRO A 306 -2.58 2.79 2.04
C PRO A 306 -3.88 2.50 1.28
N GLN A 307 -3.78 2.20 -0.01
CA GLN A 307 -4.95 1.90 -0.84
C GLN A 307 -5.14 0.38 -0.98
N PRO A 308 -6.39 -0.11 -1.13
CA PRO A 308 -6.63 -1.46 -1.58
C PRO A 308 -5.91 -1.68 -2.92
N SER A 309 -5.00 -2.63 -2.94
CA SER A 309 -4.16 -2.88 -4.09
C SER A 309 -4.16 -4.37 -4.43
N PRO A 310 -4.15 -4.73 -5.73
CA PRO A 310 -3.92 -6.10 -6.12
C PRO A 310 -2.46 -6.54 -5.87
N PHE A 311 -1.56 -5.62 -5.49
CA PHE A 311 -0.23 -5.96 -4.99
C PHE A 311 -0.33 -6.37 -3.52
N ILE A 312 -0.20 -7.66 -3.25
CA ILE A 312 -0.45 -8.27 -1.94
C ILE A 312 0.38 -7.68 -0.78
N TYR A 313 1.53 -7.06 -1.09
CA TYR A 313 2.43 -6.49 -0.11
C TYR A 313 2.37 -4.96 0.00
N GLU A 314 1.60 -4.28 -0.85
CA GLU A 314 1.59 -2.80 -0.89
C GLU A 314 1.11 -2.19 0.43
N VAL A 315 0.07 -2.77 1.02
CA VAL A 315 -0.45 -2.31 2.33
C VAL A 315 0.60 -2.45 3.42
N SER A 316 1.27 -3.60 3.51
CA SER A 316 2.30 -3.88 4.52
C SER A 316 3.52 -2.95 4.36
N VAL A 317 3.93 -2.71 3.12
CA VAL A 317 5.01 -1.76 2.80
C VAL A 317 4.58 -0.33 3.16
N GLY A 318 3.35 0.08 2.81
CA GLY A 318 2.80 1.39 3.15
C GLY A 318 2.73 1.64 4.66
N GLN A 319 2.29 0.64 5.42
CA GLN A 319 2.27 0.70 6.89
C GLN A 319 3.68 0.82 7.48
N THR A 320 4.66 0.10 6.92
CA THR A 320 6.05 0.20 7.39
C THR A 320 6.64 1.58 7.10
N LEU A 321 6.27 2.21 5.97
CA LEU A 321 6.64 3.60 5.67
C LEU A 321 6.04 4.60 6.67
N MET A 322 4.81 4.38 7.17
CA MET A 322 4.23 5.24 8.21
C MET A 322 5.00 5.12 9.53
N ALA A 323 5.35 3.90 9.94
CA ALA A 323 6.14 3.67 11.14
C ALA A 323 7.55 4.29 11.03
N TYR A 324 8.13 4.33 9.83
CA TYR A 324 9.39 5.00 9.55
C TYR A 324 9.38 6.50 9.87
N GLU A 325 8.29 7.20 9.55
CA GLU A 325 8.19 8.66 9.76
C GLU A 325 8.32 9.03 11.24
N GLN A 326 7.95 8.11 12.12
CA GLN A 326 8.01 8.25 13.57
C GLN A 326 9.37 7.80 14.15
N GLY A 327 10.25 7.22 13.33
CA GLY A 327 11.51 6.60 13.76
C GLY A 327 12.78 7.36 13.38
N GLU A 328 13.90 6.94 13.98
CA GLU A 328 15.25 7.50 13.72
C GLU A 328 15.97 6.84 12.53
N LEU A 329 15.46 5.72 12.01
CA LEU A 329 16.10 4.96 10.93
C LEU A 329 16.23 5.78 9.64
N GLY A 330 17.23 5.48 8.82
CA GLY A 330 17.32 5.92 7.42
C GLY A 330 16.40 5.07 6.52
N PHE A 331 16.03 5.59 5.35
CA PHE A 331 15.13 4.84 4.45
C PHE A 331 15.73 3.52 3.97
N GLU A 332 17.04 3.45 3.72
CA GLU A 332 17.72 2.19 3.41
C GLU A 332 17.57 1.15 4.53
N GLU A 333 17.68 1.57 5.80
CA GLU A 333 17.51 0.70 6.96
C GLU A 333 16.06 0.20 7.10
N VAL A 334 15.09 1.03 6.72
CA VAL A 334 13.68 0.61 6.65
C VAL A 334 13.46 -0.41 5.55
N VAL A 335 14.03 -0.20 4.36
CA VAL A 335 13.96 -1.17 3.26
C VAL A 335 14.59 -2.49 3.68
N LEU A 336 15.73 -2.45 4.38
CA LEU A 336 16.35 -3.65 4.96
C LEU A 336 15.42 -4.33 5.97
N ALA A 337 14.80 -3.58 6.88
CA ALA A 337 13.85 -4.12 7.86
C ALA A 337 12.61 -4.74 7.19
N MET A 338 12.09 -4.14 6.11
CA MET A 338 11.01 -4.71 5.31
C MET A 338 11.44 -6.06 4.71
N LEU A 339 12.60 -6.11 4.06
CA LEU A 339 13.12 -7.31 3.41
C LEU A 339 13.48 -8.41 4.41
N ASP A 340 14.01 -8.03 5.57
CA ASP A 340 14.21 -8.95 6.69
C ASP A 340 12.88 -9.47 7.22
N GLY A 341 11.86 -8.62 7.33
CA GLY A 341 10.50 -9.05 7.66
C GLY A 341 9.93 -10.03 6.63
N PHE A 342 10.10 -9.77 5.33
CA PHE A 342 9.71 -10.74 4.30
C PHE A 342 10.49 -12.04 4.44
N ARG A 343 11.80 -11.97 4.68
CA ARG A 343 12.61 -13.18 4.88
C ARG A 343 12.16 -13.97 6.11
N GLU A 344 12.00 -13.30 7.24
CA GLU A 344 11.71 -13.92 8.54
C GLU A 344 10.28 -14.47 8.59
N TYR A 345 9.34 -13.75 8.00
CA TYR A 345 7.92 -14.03 8.19
C TYR A 345 7.21 -14.60 6.97
N VAL A 346 7.75 -14.37 5.77
CA VAL A 346 7.26 -14.97 4.52
C VAL A 346 8.17 -16.12 4.10
N CYS A 347 9.50 -15.97 4.21
CA CYS A 347 10.47 -16.97 3.74
C CYS A 347 10.97 -18.01 4.69
N ALA A 348 10.56 -17.97 5.94
CA ALA A 348 10.70 -19.14 6.77
C ALA A 348 9.81 -20.27 6.20
N GLU A 349 10.38 -21.13 5.35
CA GLU A 349 9.98 -22.52 5.18
C GLU A 349 10.24 -23.29 6.49
N ASP A 350 9.52 -22.84 7.51
CA ASP A 350 8.93 -23.67 8.53
C ASP A 350 7.53 -23.08 8.78
N ALA A 351 6.70 -23.04 7.73
CA ALA A 351 5.25 -22.78 7.82
C ALA A 351 4.47 -23.91 8.54
N ARG A 352 5.16 -24.64 9.43
CA ARG A 352 4.66 -25.56 10.47
C ARG A 352 5.33 -25.33 11.85
N GLY A 353 6.28 -24.38 11.98
CA GLY A 353 6.90 -23.97 13.23
C GLY A 353 6.35 -22.61 13.71
N PRO A 354 6.23 -22.35 15.02
CA PRO A 354 5.59 -21.11 15.47
C PRO A 354 6.53 -19.91 15.26
N ILE A 355 6.01 -18.88 14.57
CA ILE A 355 6.64 -17.56 14.41
C ILE A 355 7.16 -17.08 15.76
N ALA A 356 8.42 -16.64 15.80
CA ALA A 356 9.06 -16.16 17.02
C ALA A 356 8.30 -14.94 17.58
N CYS A 357 8.18 -14.87 18.91
CA CYS A 357 7.58 -13.72 19.55
C CYS A 357 8.51 -12.50 19.45
N PRO A 358 8.01 -11.32 19.05
CA PRO A 358 8.83 -10.11 19.01
C PRO A 358 9.29 -9.74 20.42
N ALA A 359 10.54 -9.33 20.57
CA ALA A 359 11.05 -8.87 21.87
C ALA A 359 10.27 -7.61 22.33
N PRO A 360 10.01 -7.42 23.64
CA PRO A 360 10.46 -8.23 24.78
C PRO A 360 9.52 -9.38 25.16
N ALA A 361 8.62 -9.83 24.27
CA ALA A 361 7.62 -10.82 24.64
C ALA A 361 8.20 -12.17 25.08
N ILE A 362 7.53 -12.77 26.05
CA ILE A 362 7.75 -14.13 26.51
C ILE A 362 6.89 -15.05 25.64
N ARG A 363 7.53 -15.99 24.95
CA ARG A 363 6.79 -17.04 24.24
C ARG A 363 6.28 -18.09 25.22
N LEU A 364 4.96 -18.28 25.25
CA LEU A 364 4.29 -19.33 26.03
C LEU A 364 4.33 -20.68 25.28
N PRO A 365 4.06 -21.81 25.97
CA PRO A 365 4.07 -23.15 25.34
C PRO A 365 3.12 -23.28 24.14
N SER A 366 1.99 -22.59 24.17
CA SER A 366 1.00 -22.48 23.08
C SER A 366 1.53 -21.76 21.83
N GLY A 367 2.65 -21.02 21.94
CA GLY A 367 3.13 -20.09 20.92
C GLY A 367 2.54 -18.68 21.06
N THR A 368 1.67 -18.44 22.03
CA THR A 368 1.19 -17.10 22.40
C THR A 368 2.34 -16.22 22.88
N CYS A 369 2.33 -14.95 22.48
CA CYS A 369 3.31 -13.97 22.91
C CYS A 369 2.76 -13.16 24.08
N LEU A 370 3.41 -13.26 25.24
CA LEU A 370 3.06 -12.53 26.45
C LEU A 370 3.94 -11.30 26.62
N PHE A 371 3.32 -10.13 26.69
CA PHE A 371 3.95 -8.88 27.09
C PHE A 371 3.55 -8.56 28.52
N LEU A 372 4.56 -8.28 29.34
CA LEU A 372 4.39 -7.87 30.72
C LEU A 372 4.73 -6.39 30.85
N PRO A 373 4.02 -5.64 31.71
CA PRO A 373 4.43 -4.28 32.02
C PRO A 373 5.78 -4.27 32.74
N GLY A 374 6.59 -3.24 32.50
CA GLY A 374 7.93 -3.09 33.08
C GLY A 374 7.94 -2.87 34.60
N ARG A 375 6.79 -2.56 35.21
CA ARG A 375 6.63 -2.42 36.66
C ARG A 375 5.60 -3.41 37.19
N ALA A 376 5.96 -4.13 38.25
CA ALA A 376 5.05 -5.00 38.97
C ALA A 376 4.05 -4.15 39.78
N ALA A 377 2.88 -3.89 39.20
CA ALA A 377 1.72 -3.44 39.96
C ALA A 377 0.86 -4.66 40.34
N SER A 378 0.27 -4.64 41.53
CA SER A 378 -0.46 -5.79 42.12
C SER A 378 -1.80 -6.08 41.44
N ASP A 379 -2.29 -5.18 40.58
CA ASP A 379 -3.64 -5.14 40.02
C ASP A 379 -3.68 -5.10 38.47
N VAL A 380 -2.55 -5.34 37.79
CA VAL A 380 -2.46 -5.28 36.33
C VAL A 380 -3.50 -6.21 35.67
N PRO A 381 -4.42 -5.69 34.83
CA PRO A 381 -5.32 -6.51 34.04
C PRO A 381 -4.58 -7.15 32.85
N VAL A 382 -5.08 -8.29 32.37
CA VAL A 382 -4.52 -8.98 31.20
C VAL A 382 -5.51 -8.90 30.04
N ALA A 383 -5.06 -8.40 28.90
CA ALA A 383 -5.83 -8.39 27.67
C ALA A 383 -5.37 -9.51 26.73
N ILE A 384 -6.30 -10.23 26.12
CA ILE A 384 -6.06 -11.20 25.05
C ILE A 384 -6.53 -10.57 23.75
N TYR A 385 -5.59 -10.30 22.86
CA TYR A 385 -5.88 -9.65 21.58
C TYR A 385 -5.95 -10.68 20.45
N LEU A 386 -7.13 -10.82 19.84
CA LEU A 386 -7.42 -11.69 18.70
C LEU A 386 -7.34 -10.88 17.41
N HIS A 387 -6.37 -11.20 16.56
CA HIS A 387 -6.10 -10.47 15.33
C HIS A 387 -7.17 -10.67 14.23
N GLY A 388 -7.21 -9.78 13.24
CA GLY A 388 -8.04 -9.91 12.03
C GLY A 388 -7.60 -11.04 11.10
N MET A 389 -8.43 -11.38 10.10
CA MET A 389 -8.11 -12.45 9.14
C MET A 389 -6.85 -12.11 8.34
N THR A 390 -5.88 -13.02 8.28
CA THR A 390 -4.66 -12.84 7.50
C THR A 390 -3.99 -14.16 7.15
N GLU A 391 -3.36 -14.26 5.98
CA GLU A 391 -2.56 -15.45 5.62
C GLU A 391 -1.21 -15.50 6.36
N PHE A 392 -0.77 -14.35 6.85
CA PHE A 392 0.60 -14.13 7.31
C PHE A 392 0.64 -13.92 8.83
N PRO A 393 1.30 -14.80 9.58
CA PRO A 393 1.32 -14.63 11.02
C PRO A 393 2.07 -13.39 11.49
N SER A 394 2.95 -12.80 10.69
CA SER A 394 3.58 -11.50 11.01
C SER A 394 2.64 -10.32 10.97
N LEU A 395 1.69 -10.28 10.04
CA LEU A 395 0.70 -9.21 9.99
C LEU A 395 -0.21 -9.28 11.21
N ALA A 396 -0.60 -10.50 11.61
CA ALA A 396 -1.28 -10.75 12.87
C ALA A 396 -0.48 -10.24 14.09
N ARG A 397 0.84 -10.45 14.11
CA ARG A 397 1.71 -9.91 15.18
C ARG A 397 1.82 -8.40 15.14
N LEU A 398 2.02 -7.79 13.97
CA LEU A 398 2.13 -6.33 13.81
C LEU A 398 0.85 -5.61 14.23
N GLU A 399 -0.31 -6.16 13.87
CA GLU A 399 -1.60 -5.64 14.32
C GLU A 399 -1.70 -5.65 15.85
N GLY A 400 -1.42 -6.79 16.49
CA GLY A 400 -1.42 -6.90 17.96
C GLY A 400 -0.33 -6.04 18.64
N LEU A 401 0.79 -5.78 17.98
CA LEU A 401 1.85 -4.91 18.51
C LEU A 401 1.39 -3.45 18.66
N ARG A 402 0.48 -2.96 17.80
CA ARG A 402 -0.13 -1.62 17.99
C ARG A 402 -0.88 -1.55 19.32
N PHE A 403 -1.59 -2.62 19.67
CA PHE A 403 -2.28 -2.73 20.94
C PHE A 403 -1.31 -2.86 22.12
N VAL A 404 -0.20 -3.60 21.97
CA VAL A 404 0.87 -3.66 22.97
C VAL A 404 1.53 -2.28 23.21
N GLN A 405 1.73 -1.51 22.14
CA GLN A 405 2.29 -0.16 22.25
C GLN A 405 1.38 0.77 23.05
N ALA A 406 0.08 0.79 22.74
CA ALA A 406 -0.90 1.52 23.52
C ALA A 406 -0.95 1.01 24.97
N ALA A 407 -0.95 -0.31 25.19
CA ALA A 407 -0.92 -0.88 26.54
C ALA A 407 0.23 -0.33 27.40
N GLY A 408 1.42 -0.18 26.81
CA GLY A 408 2.61 0.30 27.50
C GLY A 408 2.89 -0.52 28.76
N ASP A 409 3.15 0.18 29.87
CA ASP A 409 3.36 -0.44 31.19
C ASP A 409 2.06 -0.57 32.02
N ARG A 410 0.87 -0.36 31.42
CA ARG A 410 -0.40 -0.29 32.15
C ARG A 410 -1.15 -1.61 32.23
N ILE A 411 -1.05 -2.44 31.20
CA ILE A 411 -1.73 -3.73 31.10
C ILE A 411 -0.77 -4.80 30.57
N ALA A 412 -0.99 -6.06 30.94
CA ALA A 412 -0.32 -7.18 30.30
C ALA A 412 -1.11 -7.64 29.07
N VAL A 413 -0.42 -8.09 28.02
CA VAL A 413 -1.05 -8.44 26.74
C VAL A 413 -0.63 -9.83 26.28
N LEU A 414 -1.62 -10.67 25.98
CA LEU A 414 -1.46 -11.95 25.30
C LEU A 414 -1.82 -11.76 23.82
N LEU A 415 -0.88 -12.06 22.93
CA LEU A 415 -1.11 -12.15 21.50
C LEU A 415 -1.09 -13.64 21.10
N PRO A 416 -2.23 -14.35 21.12
CA PRO A 416 -2.34 -15.66 20.48
C PRO A 416 -2.29 -15.51 18.95
N LEU A 417 -2.18 -16.64 18.25
CA LEU A 417 -2.24 -16.67 16.78
C LEU A 417 -3.40 -17.55 16.34
N GLY A 418 -4.15 -17.09 15.34
CA GLY A 418 -5.22 -17.86 14.70
C GLY A 418 -4.68 -19.11 14.01
N THR A 419 -5.58 -20.01 13.67
CA THR A 419 -5.25 -21.29 13.02
C THR A 419 -5.79 -21.33 11.60
N ARG A 420 -5.05 -21.97 10.70
CA ARG A 420 -5.50 -22.17 9.31
C ARG A 420 -6.72 -23.08 9.26
N GLY A 421 -7.64 -22.78 8.35
CA GLY A 421 -8.83 -23.59 8.12
C GLY A 421 -9.99 -23.33 9.07
N GLU A 422 -9.86 -22.41 10.03
CA GLU A 422 -10.97 -22.06 10.94
C GLU A 422 -12.03 -21.13 10.33
N CYS A 423 -11.70 -20.47 9.22
CA CYS A 423 -12.60 -19.64 8.40
C CYS A 423 -12.73 -20.16 6.96
N ALA A 424 -12.58 -21.48 6.75
CA ALA A 424 -12.64 -22.11 5.43
C ALA A 424 -14.08 -22.19 4.85
N TRP A 425 -14.84 -21.09 4.91
CA TRP A 425 -16.15 -20.96 4.26
C TRP A 425 -16.03 -20.76 2.74
N SER A 426 -14.83 -20.51 2.24
CA SER A 426 -14.45 -20.55 0.82
C SER A 426 -13.06 -21.16 0.66
N GLN A 427 -12.76 -21.68 -0.53
CA GLN A 427 -11.44 -22.25 -0.86
C GLN A 427 -10.31 -21.21 -0.71
N GLU A 428 -10.62 -19.94 -0.99
CA GLU A 428 -9.69 -18.81 -0.86
C GLU A 428 -9.29 -18.57 0.61
N ASN A 429 -10.16 -18.94 1.57
CA ASN A 429 -9.92 -18.71 3.00
C ASN A 429 -9.27 -19.88 3.74
N GLU A 430 -9.01 -21.01 3.07
CA GLU A 430 -8.35 -22.17 3.69
C GLU A 430 -6.95 -21.85 4.22
N ARG A 431 -6.27 -20.89 3.59
CA ARG A 431 -4.89 -20.49 3.92
C ARG A 431 -4.81 -19.41 4.99
N GLN A 432 -5.93 -18.76 5.28
CA GLN A 432 -6.02 -17.66 6.24
C GLN A 432 -5.92 -18.20 7.67
N LEU A 433 -5.17 -17.48 8.51
CA LEU A 433 -5.18 -17.65 9.96
C LEU A 433 -6.40 -16.94 10.51
N CYS A 434 -7.26 -17.72 11.14
CA CYS A 434 -8.54 -17.27 11.63
C CYS A 434 -8.88 -17.89 12.97
N TRP A 435 -9.97 -17.39 13.54
CA TRP A 435 -10.60 -17.93 14.72
C TRP A 435 -11.80 -18.81 14.32
N PRO A 436 -12.20 -19.79 15.15
CA PRO A 436 -13.35 -20.64 14.89
C PRO A 436 -14.65 -19.84 15.05
N THR A 437 -15.04 -19.09 14.01
CA THR A 437 -16.20 -18.19 14.06
C THR A 437 -17.50 -18.83 13.57
N MET A 438 -17.40 -19.95 12.85
CA MET A 438 -18.56 -20.63 12.26
C MET A 438 -19.43 -21.32 13.34
N PRO A 439 -20.77 -21.35 13.18
CA PRO A 439 -21.68 -21.92 14.19
C PRO A 439 -21.41 -23.38 14.56
N ASP A 440 -20.96 -24.19 13.60
CA ASP A 440 -20.67 -25.62 13.74
C ASP A 440 -19.31 -25.92 14.39
N ARG A 441 -18.49 -24.90 14.66
CA ARG A 441 -17.14 -25.02 15.26
C ARG A 441 -17.12 -24.92 16.78
N VAL A 442 -18.17 -25.38 17.46
CA VAL A 442 -18.32 -25.29 18.93
C VAL A 442 -17.13 -25.92 19.66
N ASP A 443 -16.73 -27.14 19.28
CA ASP A 443 -15.61 -27.85 19.93
C ASP A 443 -14.27 -27.10 19.75
N ALA A 444 -14.07 -26.46 18.59
CA ALA A 444 -12.87 -25.66 18.33
C ALA A 444 -12.85 -24.37 19.17
N VAL A 445 -14.01 -23.71 19.36
CA VAL A 445 -14.12 -22.56 20.28
C VAL A 445 -13.84 -22.99 21.72
N GLN A 446 -14.34 -24.14 22.17
CA GLN A 446 -14.08 -24.65 23.51
C GLN A 446 -12.60 -25.00 23.72
N ALA A 447 -11.95 -25.61 22.71
CA ALA A 447 -10.52 -25.91 22.74
C ALA A 447 -9.67 -24.63 22.78
N LEU A 448 -10.03 -23.61 21.98
CA LEU A 448 -9.40 -22.30 22.01
C LEU A 448 -9.52 -21.66 23.40
N ALA A 449 -10.74 -21.61 23.96
CA ALA A 449 -10.96 -21.04 25.29
C ALA A 449 -10.17 -21.78 26.39
N ALA A 450 -10.04 -23.11 26.30
CA ALA A 450 -9.20 -23.88 27.20
C ALA A 450 -7.71 -23.49 27.08
N SER A 451 -7.18 -23.40 25.86
CA SER A 451 -5.80 -22.95 25.62
C SER A 451 -5.55 -21.54 26.14
N LEU A 452 -6.49 -20.63 25.97
CA LEU A 452 -6.37 -19.25 26.46
C LEU A 452 -6.40 -19.18 28.00
N ARG A 453 -7.13 -20.07 28.68
CA ARG A 453 -7.08 -20.18 30.14
C ARG A 453 -5.71 -20.65 30.62
N ASP A 454 -5.09 -21.61 29.94
CA ASP A 454 -3.73 -22.06 30.26
C ASP A 454 -2.70 -20.93 30.05
N ASP A 455 -2.88 -20.11 29.00
CA ASP A 455 -2.06 -18.93 28.76
C ASP A 455 -2.25 -17.84 29.83
N LEU A 456 -3.48 -17.64 30.32
CA LEU A 456 -3.77 -16.73 31.43
C LEU A 456 -3.15 -17.23 32.74
N GLU A 457 -3.23 -18.52 33.04
CA GLU A 457 -2.55 -19.16 34.18
C GLU A 457 -1.03 -18.95 34.10
N ALA A 458 -0.43 -19.13 32.92
CA ALA A 458 0.98 -18.87 32.70
C ALA A 458 1.33 -17.38 32.88
N ALA A 459 0.51 -16.47 32.36
CA ALA A 459 0.67 -15.03 32.55
C ALA A 459 0.57 -14.66 34.05
N ARG A 460 -0.38 -15.25 34.78
CA ARG A 460 -0.56 -15.08 36.22
C ARG A 460 0.67 -15.48 37.01
N ALA A 461 1.24 -16.64 36.69
CA ALA A 461 2.46 -17.11 37.32
C ALA A 461 3.65 -16.16 37.04
N ARG A 462 3.74 -15.58 35.83
CA ARG A 462 4.79 -14.61 35.49
C ARG A 462 4.61 -13.24 36.15
N LEU A 463 3.36 -12.84 36.40
CA LEU A 463 3.05 -11.64 37.19
C LEU A 463 3.23 -11.86 38.70
N GLY A 464 3.49 -13.10 39.14
CA GLY A 464 3.68 -13.44 40.56
C GLY A 464 2.40 -13.29 41.39
N ARG A 465 1.23 -13.57 40.79
CA ARG A 465 -0.07 -13.41 41.44
C ARG A 465 -0.65 -14.74 41.89
N ASP A 466 -1.14 -14.78 43.13
CA ASP A 466 -1.88 -15.93 43.67
C ASP A 466 -3.41 -15.81 43.42
N GLU A 467 -3.91 -14.58 43.28
CA GLU A 467 -5.32 -14.27 43.04
C GLU A 467 -5.72 -14.32 41.56
N GLU A 468 -7.03 -14.37 41.30
CA GLU A 468 -7.60 -14.36 39.95
C GLU A 468 -7.32 -13.03 39.23
N ILE A 469 -7.06 -13.10 37.93
CA ILE A 469 -6.75 -11.93 37.10
C ILE A 469 -7.99 -11.43 36.39
N SER A 470 -8.21 -10.11 36.38
CA SER A 470 -9.16 -9.46 35.48
C SER A 470 -8.69 -9.58 34.03
N SER A 471 -9.25 -10.55 33.31
CA SER A 471 -8.95 -10.84 31.90
C SER A 471 -9.94 -10.14 30.96
N PHE A 472 -9.44 -9.59 29.87
CA PHE A 472 -10.27 -8.93 28.84
C PHE A 472 -10.03 -9.59 27.49
N LEU A 473 -11.10 -9.76 26.71
CA LEU A 473 -10.97 -10.19 25.32
C LEU A 473 -11.09 -8.97 24.40
N VAL A 474 -10.12 -8.81 23.50
CA VAL A 474 -10.08 -7.74 22.50
C VAL A 474 -9.99 -8.40 21.13
N GLY A 475 -10.79 -7.97 20.16
CA GLY A 475 -10.78 -8.57 18.84
C GLY A 475 -11.05 -7.57 17.73
N PHE A 476 -10.30 -7.69 16.63
CA PHE A 476 -10.50 -6.90 15.41
C PHE A 476 -10.97 -7.80 14.25
N SER A 477 -11.94 -7.34 13.44
CA SER A 477 -12.41 -8.05 12.23
C SER A 477 -12.79 -9.51 12.53
N ASN A 478 -12.15 -10.51 11.92
CA ASN A 478 -12.37 -11.94 12.25
C ASN A 478 -12.13 -12.26 13.74
N GLY A 479 -11.17 -11.60 14.39
CA GLY A 479 -10.93 -11.69 15.82
C GLY A 479 -12.10 -11.21 16.66
N ALA A 480 -12.82 -10.18 16.22
CA ALA A 480 -14.00 -9.66 16.90
C ALA A 480 -15.13 -10.72 16.96
N TYR A 481 -15.36 -11.45 15.87
CA TYR A 481 -16.28 -12.59 15.87
C TYR A 481 -15.78 -13.73 16.77
N GLY A 482 -14.46 -13.95 16.84
CA GLY A 482 -13.87 -14.92 17.76
C GLY A 482 -14.15 -14.58 19.23
N VAL A 483 -14.01 -13.30 19.60
CA VAL A 483 -14.35 -12.78 20.93
C VAL A 483 -15.82 -13.06 21.27
N ASP A 484 -16.73 -12.73 20.36
CA ASP A 484 -18.17 -12.98 20.55
C ASP A 484 -18.47 -14.46 20.79
N ARG A 485 -17.84 -15.34 20.02
CA ARG A 485 -18.04 -16.79 20.15
C ARG A 485 -17.50 -17.30 21.48
N ILE A 486 -16.28 -16.92 21.88
CA ILE A 486 -15.72 -17.35 23.16
C ILE A 486 -16.61 -16.90 24.32
N ALA A 487 -17.01 -15.62 24.32
CA ALA A 487 -17.84 -15.06 25.39
C ALA A 487 -19.28 -15.59 25.39
N GLY A 488 -19.82 -15.97 24.23
CA GLY A 488 -21.18 -16.47 24.08
C GLY A 488 -21.38 -17.95 24.41
N ILE A 489 -20.38 -18.81 24.18
CA ILE A 489 -20.55 -20.27 24.29
C ILE A 489 -19.54 -20.97 25.23
N THR A 490 -18.70 -20.23 25.95
CA THR A 490 -17.77 -20.80 26.93
C THR A 490 -17.93 -20.21 28.32
N GLU A 491 -17.44 -20.92 29.33
CA GLU A 491 -17.39 -20.47 30.73
C GLU A 491 -16.07 -19.75 31.05
N MET A 492 -15.40 -19.16 30.07
CA MET A 492 -14.16 -18.43 30.32
C MET A 492 -14.46 -17.21 31.22
N PRO A 493 -13.77 -17.05 32.37
CA PRO A 493 -13.92 -15.87 33.20
C PRO A 493 -13.33 -14.69 32.44
N ILE A 494 -14.16 -13.68 32.16
CA ILE A 494 -13.81 -12.48 31.40
C ILE A 494 -14.42 -11.29 32.11
N ALA A 495 -13.62 -10.24 32.31
CA ALA A 495 -13.98 -9.01 32.98
C ALA A 495 -14.64 -7.97 32.08
N GLY A 496 -14.36 -8.00 30.77
CA GLY A 496 -14.97 -7.14 29.76
C GLY A 496 -14.52 -7.53 28.35
N LEU A 497 -15.20 -6.97 27.35
CA LEU A 497 -14.97 -7.26 25.92
C LEU A 497 -14.68 -5.96 25.16
N ALA A 498 -13.80 -6.03 24.17
CA ALA A 498 -13.66 -4.98 23.16
C ALA A 498 -13.76 -5.60 21.76
N ILE A 499 -14.72 -5.12 20.98
CA ILE A 499 -15.10 -5.67 19.66
C ILE A 499 -14.93 -4.53 18.66
N LEU A 500 -13.99 -4.69 17.74
CA LEU A 500 -13.57 -3.65 16.80
C LEU A 500 -13.84 -4.11 15.36
N HIS A 501 -14.61 -3.33 14.60
CA HIS A 501 -14.89 -3.52 13.17
C HIS A 501 -15.29 -4.96 12.79
N GLY A 502 -16.26 -5.54 13.50
CA GLY A 502 -16.64 -6.95 13.29
C GLY A 502 -17.93 -7.32 13.98
N GLY A 503 -17.98 -8.50 14.63
CA GLY A 503 -19.00 -9.04 15.56
C GLY A 503 -20.51 -8.80 15.28
N GLY A 504 -21.42 -9.78 15.29
CA GLY A 504 -21.38 -11.18 15.70
C GLY A 504 -22.58 -11.99 15.15
N GLU A 505 -22.71 -13.26 15.59
CA GLU A 505 -23.96 -14.05 15.71
C GLU A 505 -23.64 -15.21 16.69
N ARG A 506 -23.59 -15.01 18.01
CA ARG A 506 -24.54 -14.25 18.80
C ARG A 506 -23.99 -14.03 20.22
N LEU A 507 -24.20 -12.83 20.76
CA LEU A 507 -24.27 -12.56 22.19
C LEU A 507 -25.54 -11.74 22.46
N PRO A 508 -26.66 -12.39 22.83
CA PRO A 508 -27.30 -11.93 24.05
C PRO A 508 -27.92 -13.05 24.91
N GLY A 509 -27.75 -12.89 26.22
CA GLY A 509 -28.29 -13.70 27.32
C GLY A 509 -27.25 -14.57 28.04
N ARG A 510 -26.14 -13.99 28.53
CA ARG A 510 -25.11 -14.73 29.27
C ARG A 510 -25.67 -15.20 30.63
N ASP A 511 -25.69 -16.51 30.86
CA ASP A 511 -26.10 -17.12 32.16
C ASP A 511 -25.19 -16.73 33.34
N GLY A 512 -24.06 -16.05 33.06
CA GLY A 512 -23.11 -15.49 34.03
C GLY A 512 -23.17 -13.97 34.24
N GLY A 513 -24.18 -13.26 33.71
CA GLY A 513 -24.35 -11.81 33.88
C GLY A 513 -23.63 -10.94 32.84
N ALA A 514 -24.10 -9.71 32.65
CA ALA A 514 -23.53 -8.77 31.68
C ALA A 514 -22.17 -8.23 32.15
N VAL A 515 -21.20 -8.17 31.24
CA VAL A 515 -19.90 -7.51 31.46
C VAL A 515 -19.82 -6.25 30.60
N PRO A 516 -18.99 -5.25 30.97
CA PRO A 516 -18.77 -4.08 30.12
C PRO A 516 -18.26 -4.48 28.72
N ILE A 517 -18.76 -3.81 27.68
CA ILE A 517 -18.38 -4.00 26.29
C ILE A 517 -17.98 -2.67 25.67
N PHE A 518 -16.82 -2.62 25.04
CA PHE A 518 -16.40 -1.53 24.15
C PHE A 518 -16.62 -1.95 22.69
N LEU A 519 -17.33 -1.14 21.93
CA LEU A 519 -17.59 -1.34 20.50
C LEU A 519 -16.97 -0.18 19.72
N CYS A 520 -16.13 -0.48 18.72
CA CYS A 520 -15.59 0.52 17.80
C CYS A 520 -15.89 0.17 16.34
N ALA A 521 -16.39 1.16 15.59
CA ALA A 521 -16.70 1.01 14.16
C ALA A 521 -16.24 2.22 13.33
N ALA A 522 -15.92 1.95 12.06
CA ALA A 522 -15.55 2.94 11.06
C ALA A 522 -16.72 3.21 10.12
N ARG A 523 -17.06 4.49 9.90
CA ARG A 523 -18.25 4.88 9.10
C ARG A 523 -18.19 4.47 7.64
N ASP A 524 -17.01 4.46 7.03
CA ASP A 524 -16.83 4.04 5.63
C ASP A 524 -16.47 2.55 5.51
N ASP A 525 -16.53 1.79 6.61
CA ASP A 525 -16.38 0.33 6.60
C ASP A 525 -17.61 -0.33 5.97
N ARG A 526 -17.54 -0.50 4.65
CA ARG A 526 -18.59 -1.15 3.85
C ARG A 526 -18.89 -2.59 4.25
N TRP A 527 -18.04 -3.24 5.05
CA TRP A 527 -18.19 -4.65 5.41
C TRP A 527 -18.88 -4.81 6.77
N HIS A 528 -18.50 -4.01 7.76
CA HIS A 528 -18.89 -4.27 9.15
C HIS A 528 -19.65 -3.14 9.84
N PHE A 529 -19.72 -1.92 9.29
CA PHE A 529 -20.38 -0.81 9.99
C PHE A 529 -21.85 -1.13 10.34
N SER A 530 -22.66 -1.57 9.38
CA SER A 530 -24.06 -1.93 9.62
C SER A 530 -24.23 -3.13 10.56
N THR A 531 -23.27 -4.06 10.54
CA THR A 531 -23.27 -5.24 11.42
C THR A 531 -22.99 -4.83 12.86
N MET A 532 -22.02 -3.94 13.07
CA MET A 532 -21.70 -3.36 14.37
C MET A 532 -22.86 -2.52 14.93
N GLU A 533 -23.57 -1.75 14.09
CA GLU A 533 -24.78 -1.04 14.50
C GLU A 533 -25.88 -2.00 14.98
N THR A 534 -26.03 -3.14 14.29
CA THR A 534 -26.99 -4.18 14.66
C THR A 534 -26.60 -4.84 15.99
N LEU A 535 -25.33 -5.24 16.15
CA LEU A 535 -24.83 -5.82 17.39
C LEU A 535 -25.02 -4.88 18.58
N ARG A 536 -24.71 -3.58 18.41
CA ARG A 536 -24.96 -2.56 19.45
C ARG A 536 -26.43 -2.56 19.88
N ALA A 537 -27.35 -2.50 18.92
CA ALA A 537 -28.78 -2.49 19.21
C ALA A 537 -29.25 -3.76 19.94
N GLU A 538 -28.70 -4.93 19.59
CA GLU A 538 -29.00 -6.19 20.27
C GLU A 538 -28.47 -6.23 21.71
N LEU A 539 -27.25 -5.73 21.95
CA LEU A 539 -26.65 -5.65 23.28
C LEU A 539 -27.38 -4.64 24.18
N ASP A 540 -27.74 -3.47 23.64
CA ASP A 540 -28.54 -2.47 24.35
C ASP A 540 -29.92 -3.05 24.74
N ALA A 541 -30.58 -3.75 23.81
CA ALA A 541 -31.87 -4.40 24.07
C ALA A 541 -31.77 -5.51 25.13
N ALA A 542 -30.61 -6.17 25.24
CA ALA A 542 -30.34 -7.19 26.25
C ALA A 542 -29.78 -6.62 27.57
N GLY A 543 -29.63 -5.29 27.70
CA GLY A 543 -29.23 -4.61 28.93
C GLY A 543 -27.74 -4.70 29.26
N TRP A 544 -26.88 -4.84 28.25
CA TRP A 544 -25.43 -4.84 28.45
C TRP A 544 -24.89 -3.42 28.66
N PRO A 545 -23.85 -3.21 29.50
CA PRO A 545 -23.13 -1.94 29.58
C PRO A 545 -22.24 -1.78 28.34
N VAL A 546 -22.71 -1.00 27.36
CA VAL A 546 -22.00 -0.78 26.08
C VAL A 546 -21.41 0.64 26.01
N GLU A 547 -20.10 0.73 25.75
CA GLU A 547 -19.42 1.94 25.31
C GLU A 547 -19.24 1.88 23.78
N TRP A 548 -19.83 2.84 23.06
CA TRP A 548 -19.80 2.89 21.60
C TRP A 548 -18.89 4.02 21.11
N ARG A 549 -18.06 3.70 20.12
CA ARG A 549 -17.15 4.61 19.43
C ARG A 549 -17.26 4.47 17.92
N GLU A 550 -17.23 5.62 17.27
CA GLU A 550 -17.24 5.73 15.82
C GLU A 550 -16.14 6.69 15.39
N HIS A 551 -15.49 6.37 14.28
CA HIS A 551 -14.60 7.29 13.57
C HIS A 551 -14.83 7.24 12.06
N GLU A 552 -14.30 8.24 11.35
CA GLU A 552 -14.26 8.27 9.88
C GLU A 552 -13.19 7.29 9.35
N GLY A 553 -13.34 6.80 8.11
CA GLY A 553 -12.38 5.87 7.50
C GLY A 553 -12.96 4.48 7.19
N GLY A 554 -12.13 3.61 6.60
CA GLY A 554 -12.52 2.27 6.13
C GLY A 554 -12.27 1.15 7.15
N HIS A 555 -12.19 -0.10 6.67
CA HIS A 555 -11.96 -1.30 7.49
C HIS A 555 -10.52 -1.40 8.01
N ALA A 556 -10.17 -0.57 9.00
CA ALA A 556 -8.87 -0.55 9.66
C ALA A 556 -9.00 0.12 11.04
N LEU A 557 -8.15 -0.30 11.98
CA LEU A 557 -8.00 0.40 13.27
C LEU A 557 -7.43 1.81 13.05
N ALA A 558 -8.13 2.82 13.52
CA ALA A 558 -7.63 4.19 13.66
C ALA A 558 -6.42 4.25 14.61
N GLU A 559 -5.71 5.38 14.60
CA GLU A 559 -4.54 5.59 15.45
C GLU A 559 -4.91 5.50 16.94
N ASP A 560 -6.06 6.06 17.31
CA ASP A 560 -6.50 6.19 18.70
C ASP A 560 -7.24 4.95 19.25
N ASP A 561 -7.76 4.06 18.41
CA ASP A 561 -8.57 2.90 18.85
C ASP A 561 -7.86 2.04 19.91
N PRO A 562 -6.57 1.66 19.74
CA PRO A 562 -5.91 0.83 20.74
C PRO A 562 -5.79 1.51 22.11
N GLU A 563 -5.57 2.83 22.12
CA GLU A 563 -5.48 3.62 23.35
C GLU A 563 -6.85 3.71 24.04
N GLU A 564 -7.93 3.94 23.29
CA GLU A 564 -9.28 3.97 23.82
C GLU A 564 -9.70 2.63 24.43
N VAL A 565 -9.31 1.50 23.80
CA VAL A 565 -9.54 0.16 24.34
C VAL A 565 -8.75 -0.06 25.64
N VAL A 566 -7.49 0.37 25.70
CA VAL A 566 -6.66 0.27 26.92
C VAL A 566 -7.29 1.07 28.06
N ASP A 567 -7.76 2.29 27.77
CA ASP A 567 -8.43 3.13 28.74
C ASP A 567 -9.76 2.52 29.23
N PHE A 568 -10.54 1.91 28.33
CA PHE A 568 -11.72 1.12 28.69
C PHE A 568 -11.36 -0.02 29.65
N ILE A 569 -10.33 -0.81 29.34
CA ILE A 569 -9.87 -1.93 30.18
C ILE A 569 -9.52 -1.44 31.59
N LEU A 570 -8.76 -0.34 31.69
CA LEU A 570 -8.33 0.23 32.97
C LEU A 570 -9.50 0.80 33.79
N ARG A 571 -10.51 1.38 33.13
CA ARG A 571 -11.75 1.81 33.82
C ARG A 571 -12.54 0.61 34.34
N ALA A 572 -12.83 -0.35 33.47
CA ALA A 572 -13.60 -1.54 33.82
C ALA A 572 -12.93 -2.41 34.91
N ALA A 573 -11.60 -2.48 34.92
CA ALA A 573 -10.85 -3.18 35.95
C ALA A 573 -10.98 -2.51 37.33
N ARG A 574 -10.90 -1.17 37.40
CA ARG A 574 -11.04 -0.39 38.65
C ARG A 574 -12.45 -0.46 39.25
N GLU A 575 -13.48 -0.38 38.41
CA GLU A 575 -14.86 -0.52 38.86
C GLU A 575 -15.12 -1.88 39.53
N ARG A 576 -14.46 -2.94 39.04
CA ARG A 576 -14.54 -4.28 39.63
C ARG A 576 -13.77 -4.43 40.93
N SER A 577 -12.64 -3.72 41.11
CA SER A 577 -11.89 -3.75 42.37
C SER A 577 -12.54 -2.91 43.48
N GLY A 578 -13.59 -2.14 43.17
CA GLY A 578 -14.29 -1.27 44.12
C GLY A 578 -13.55 0.03 44.41
N GLU A 579 -12.52 0.36 43.64
CA GLU A 579 -11.80 1.62 43.71
C GLU A 579 -12.60 2.69 42.95
N THR A 580 -13.25 3.59 43.69
CA THR A 580 -13.92 4.78 43.11
C THR A 580 -12.88 5.88 42.85
N PRO A 581 -13.08 6.76 41.85
CA PRO A 581 -12.06 7.71 41.36
C PRO A 581 -11.41 8.61 42.40
#